data_AF-A0A425Y2E9-F1
#
_entry.id   AF-A0A425Y2E9-F1
#
_cell.length_a   1.000
_cell.length_b   1.000
_cell.length_c   1.000
_cell.angle_alpha   90.00
_cell.angle_beta   90.00
_cell.angle_gamma   90.00
#
_symmetry.space_group_name_H-M   'P 1'
#
loop_
_entity.id
_entity.type
_entity.pdbx_description
1 polymer ?
#
loop_
_entity_poly.entity_id
_entity_poly.type
_entity_poly.pdbx_seq_one_letter_code
_entity_poly.pdbx_strand_id
1 'polypeptide(L)'
;MKKIFGVILFVLTFWANSFAGDQYMMQMIDIEHGSGFWQNGYVLYNTITRDALIVDPGQIDQQIESFIHDKNLIVQAIFNTHGHGDHVGGNAHYQELYKV
;
A
#
# COMPACT_ATOMS: atom_id res chain seq x y z
N MET A 1 24.38 24.65 -2.89
CA MET A 1 24.82 24.05 -1.60
C MET A 1 23.70 23.37 -0.81
N LYS A 2 22.44 23.83 -0.82
CA LYS A 2 21.33 23.19 -0.07
C LYS A 2 20.81 21.84 -0.62
N LYS A 3 21.06 21.51 -1.89
CA LYS A 3 20.53 20.28 -2.53
C LYS A 3 21.33 19.01 -2.21
N ILE A 4 22.61 19.11 -1.87
CA ILE A 4 23.48 17.96 -1.56
C ILE A 4 23.25 17.46 -0.12
N PHE A 5 22.89 18.35 0.80
CA PHE A 5 22.55 17.98 2.18
C PHE A 5 21.29 17.12 2.29
N GLY A 6 20.31 17.29 1.39
CA GLY A 6 19.09 16.48 1.38
C GLY A 6 19.33 15.02 1.03
N VAL A 7 20.26 14.75 0.10
CA VAL A 7 20.59 13.38 -0.33
C VAL A 7 21.40 12.65 0.74
N ILE A 8 22.34 13.33 1.40
CA ILE A 8 23.11 12.76 2.51
C ILE A 8 22.20 12.48 3.71
N LEU A 9 21.25 13.38 4.01
CA LEU A 9 20.29 13.16 5.09
C LEU A 9 19.36 11.98 4.78
N PHE A 10 18.87 11.85 3.54
CA PHE A 10 18.05 10.72 3.09
C PHE A 10 18.80 9.38 3.19
N VAL A 11 20.06 9.34 2.76
CA VAL A 11 20.90 8.13 2.86
C VAL A 11 21.22 7.77 4.31
N LEU A 12 21.44 8.76 5.18
CA LEU A 12 21.67 8.53 6.62
C LEU A 12 20.40 8.12 7.36
N THR A 13 19.22 8.64 6.98
CA THR A 13 17.94 8.14 7.54
C THR A 13 17.66 6.72 7.07
N PHE A 14 17.95 6.41 5.81
CA PHE A 14 17.79 5.05 5.28
C PHE A 14 18.76 4.07 5.96
N TRP A 15 20.02 4.46 6.17
CA TRP A 15 21.02 3.63 6.86
C TRP A 15 20.76 3.47 8.37
N ALA A 16 20.23 4.50 9.04
CA ALA A 16 19.79 4.40 10.43
C ALA A 16 18.56 3.47 10.59
N ASN A 17 17.67 3.45 9.60
CA ASN A 17 16.51 2.54 9.56
C ASN A 17 16.89 1.09 9.18
N SER A 18 18.12 0.81 8.76
CA SER A 18 18.59 -0.54 8.45
C SER A 18 18.72 -1.46 9.68
N PHE A 19 18.63 -0.92 10.90
CA PHE A 19 18.47 -1.69 12.14
C PHE A 19 16.99 -1.94 12.49
N ALA A 20 16.05 -1.44 11.68
CA ALA A 20 14.62 -1.43 11.92
C ALA A 20 13.88 -2.41 10.98
N GLY A 21 14.37 -3.64 10.90
CA GLY A 21 13.93 -4.68 9.94
C GLY A 21 12.42 -5.02 9.95
N ASP A 22 11.66 -4.56 10.94
CA ASP A 22 10.24 -4.89 11.13
C ASP A 22 9.28 -3.69 10.98
N GLN A 23 9.76 -2.54 10.49
CA GLN A 23 8.93 -1.33 10.37
C GLN A 23 7.89 -1.41 9.26
N TYR A 24 8.17 -2.12 8.16
CA TYR A 24 7.27 -2.21 7.02
C TYR A 24 6.87 -3.65 6.77
N MET A 25 5.58 -3.87 6.67
CA MET A 25 4.98 -5.18 6.40
C MET A 25 4.12 -5.10 5.14
N MET A 26 4.02 -6.21 4.43
CA MET A 26 3.16 -6.34 3.26
C MET A 26 2.21 -7.51 3.46
N GLN A 27 0.92 -7.24 3.34
CA GLN A 27 -0.11 -8.26 3.31
C GLN A 27 -0.54 -8.49 1.85
N MET A 28 -0.41 -9.73 1.37
CA MET A 28 -1.03 -10.13 0.10
C MET A 28 -2.52 -10.43 0.35
N ILE A 29 -3.36 -10.02 -0.59
CA ILE A 29 -4.80 -10.28 -0.59
C ILE A 29 -5.16 -10.88 -1.94
N ASP A 30 -5.73 -12.08 -1.92
CA ASP A 30 -6.20 -12.77 -3.11
C ASP A 30 -7.61 -12.24 -3.45
N ILE A 31 -7.71 -11.55 -4.59
CA ILE A 31 -8.91 -10.85 -5.04
C ILE A 31 -9.60 -11.67 -6.14
N GLU A 32 -10.85 -12.08 -5.93
CA GLU A 32 -11.61 -12.94 -6.87
C GLU A 32 -12.46 -12.11 -7.84
N HIS A 33 -12.19 -12.14 -9.15
CA HIS A 33 -13.00 -11.41 -10.16
C HIS A 33 -14.14 -12.24 -10.74
N GLY A 34 -14.42 -13.40 -10.15
CA GLY A 34 -15.38 -14.38 -10.65
C GLY A 34 -14.80 -15.27 -11.76
N SER A 35 -15.58 -16.27 -12.18
CA SER A 35 -15.20 -17.23 -13.24
C SER A 35 -13.85 -17.93 -13.03
N GLY A 36 -13.38 -18.04 -11.78
CA GLY A 36 -12.10 -18.64 -11.44
C GLY A 36 -10.87 -17.76 -11.73
N PHE A 37 -11.07 -16.46 -11.93
CA PHE A 37 -10.00 -15.49 -12.12
C PHE A 37 -9.64 -14.81 -10.80
N TRP A 38 -8.34 -14.82 -10.47
CA TRP A 38 -7.79 -14.25 -9.25
C TRP A 38 -6.64 -13.31 -9.56
N GLN A 39 -6.56 -12.22 -8.81
CA GLN A 39 -5.47 -11.25 -8.89
C GLN A 39 -4.95 -10.96 -7.48
N ASN A 40 -3.65 -10.76 -7.36
CA ASN A 40 -3.02 -10.49 -6.07
C ASN A 40 -2.94 -8.97 -5.86
N GLY A 41 -3.75 -8.46 -4.94
CA GLY A 41 -3.59 -7.12 -4.38
C GLY A 41 -2.70 -7.16 -3.14
N TYR A 42 -2.21 -5.99 -2.71
CA TYR A 42 -1.40 -5.89 -1.50
C TYR A 42 -1.75 -4.67 -0.66
N VAL A 43 -1.51 -4.79 0.65
CA VAL A 43 -1.43 -3.64 1.57
C VAL A 43 -0.02 -3.60 2.13
N LEU A 44 0.76 -2.61 1.70
CA LEU A 44 2.07 -2.28 2.28
C LEU A 44 1.83 -1.27 3.40
N TYR A 45 2.35 -1.49 4.60
CA TYR A 45 2.11 -0.60 5.72
C TYR A 45 3.28 -0.53 6.70
N ASN A 46 3.34 0.59 7.42
CA ASN A 46 4.30 0.79 8.51
C ASN A 46 3.69 0.33 9.85
N THR A 47 4.37 -0.54 10.59
CA THR A 47 3.89 -1.11 11.86
C THR A 47 3.89 -0.11 13.01
N ILE A 48 4.66 0.97 12.93
CA ILE A 48 4.71 2.06 13.91
C ILE A 48 3.75 3.20 13.55
N THR A 49 3.88 3.79 12.36
CA THR A 49 3.08 4.96 11.96
C THR A 49 1.68 4.60 11.49
N ARG A 50 1.49 3.33 11.09
CA ARG A 50 0.26 2.79 10.49
C ARG A 50 -0.05 3.34 9.11
N ASP A 51 0.85 4.14 8.52
CA ASP A 51 0.72 4.57 7.13
C ASP A 51 0.69 3.36 6.20
N ALA A 52 -0.21 3.39 5.23
CA ALA A 52 -0.44 2.29 4.32
C ALA A 52 -0.58 2.73 2.86
N LEU A 53 -0.21 1.83 1.96
CA LEU A 53 -0.39 1.91 0.52
C LEU A 53 -1.19 0.69 0.07
N ILE A 54 -2.29 0.92 -0.62
CA ILE A 54 -3.03 -0.15 -1.32
C ILE A 54 -2.36 -0.33 -2.67
N VAL A 55 -2.00 -1.56 -3.02
CA VAL A 55 -1.35 -1.91 -4.28
C VAL A 55 -2.26 -2.80 -5.09
N ASP A 56 -2.50 -2.42 -6.35
CA ASP A 56 -3.34 -3.14 -7.31
C ASP A 56 -4.70 -3.59 -6.73
N PRO A 57 -5.57 -2.67 -6.27
CA PRO A 57 -6.92 -3.04 -5.88
C PRO A 57 -7.75 -3.36 -7.13
N GLY A 58 -7.74 -4.61 -7.57
CA GLY A 58 -8.42 -5.05 -8.79
C GLY A 58 -9.92 -4.83 -8.80
N GLN A 59 -10.55 -4.86 -7.63
CA GLN A 59 -11.96 -4.52 -7.42
C GLN A 59 -12.21 -4.17 -5.93
N ILE A 60 -13.47 -3.91 -5.59
CA ILE A 60 -13.88 -3.74 -4.19
C ILE A 60 -13.84 -5.11 -3.51
N ASP A 61 -13.04 -5.23 -2.46
CA ASP A 61 -12.82 -6.49 -1.75
C ASP A 61 -12.86 -6.24 -0.24
N GLN A 62 -13.73 -6.97 0.45
CA GLN A 62 -13.94 -6.82 1.88
C GLN A 62 -12.69 -7.17 2.71
N GLN A 63 -11.80 -8.02 2.19
CA GLN A 63 -10.55 -8.38 2.86
C GLN A 63 -9.61 -7.18 2.97
N ILE A 64 -9.56 -6.33 1.94
CA ILE A 64 -8.77 -5.08 1.96
C ILE A 64 -9.29 -4.16 3.05
N GLU A 65 -10.59 -3.88 3.02
CA GLU A 65 -11.23 -2.95 3.98
C GLU A 65 -11.11 -3.46 5.42
N SER A 66 -11.37 -4.75 5.65
CA SER A 66 -11.28 -5.36 6.97
C SER A 66 -9.85 -5.36 7.49
N PHE A 67 -8.86 -5.67 6.63
CA PHE A 67 -7.45 -5.64 7.03
C PHE A 67 -7.01 -4.23 7.45
N ILE A 68 -7.38 -3.21 6.65
CA ILE A 68 -7.08 -1.81 6.95
C ILE A 68 -7.74 -1.37 8.25
N HIS A 69 -9.02 -1.71 8.44
CA HIS A 69 -9.78 -1.40 9.64
C HIS A 69 -9.17 -2.06 10.89
N ASP A 70 -8.97 -3.37 10.87
CA ASP A 70 -8.54 -4.16 12.04
C ASP A 70 -7.13 -3.77 12.51
N LYS A 71 -6.27 -3.38 11.57
CA LYS A 71 -4.91 -2.89 11.85
C LYS A 71 -4.86 -1.39 12.15
N ASN A 72 -5.98 -0.68 12.07
CA ASN A 72 -6.09 0.78 12.22
C ASN A 72 -5.10 1.51 11.30
N LEU A 73 -5.02 1.10 10.03
CA LEU A 73 -4.11 1.67 9.05
C LEU A 73 -4.64 2.99 8.49
N ILE A 74 -3.71 3.86 8.13
CA ILE A 74 -3.95 5.17 7.54
C ILE A 74 -3.51 5.09 6.07
N VAL A 75 -4.47 4.90 5.17
CA VAL A 75 -4.17 4.80 3.73
C VAL A 75 -3.72 6.18 3.23
N GLN A 76 -2.53 6.22 2.66
CA GLN A 76 -1.90 7.45 2.14
C GLN A 76 -2.00 7.56 0.62
N ALA A 77 -2.09 6.43 -0.08
CA ALA A 77 -2.17 6.38 -1.52
C ALA A 77 -2.64 4.99 -2.02
N ILE A 78 -2.98 4.96 -3.31
CA ILE A 78 -3.16 3.75 -4.09
C ILE A 78 -2.06 3.71 -5.16
N PHE A 79 -1.41 2.57 -5.34
CA PHE A 79 -0.38 2.36 -6.35
C PHE A 79 -0.79 1.21 -7.26
N ASN A 80 -0.72 1.43 -8.56
CA ASN A 80 -0.94 0.36 -9.53
C ASN A 80 0.38 0.01 -10.23
N THR A 81 0.68 -1.28 -10.35
CA THR A 81 1.84 -1.77 -11.10
C THR A 81 1.72 -1.47 -12.59
N HIS A 82 0.50 -1.59 -13.13
CA HIS A 82 0.15 -1.29 -14.52
C HIS A 82 -1.37 -1.06 -14.68
N GLY A 83 -1.81 -0.72 -15.89
CA GLY A 83 -3.18 -0.26 -16.18
C GLY A 83 -4.17 -1.32 -16.68
N HIS A 84 -3.99 -2.60 -16.36
CA HIS A 84 -5.01 -3.60 -16.68
C HIS A 84 -6.23 -3.47 -15.76
N GLY A 85 -7.42 -3.78 -16.29
CA GLY A 85 -8.69 -3.58 -15.59
C GLY A 85 -8.79 -4.32 -14.26
N ASP A 86 -8.24 -5.53 -14.21
CA ASP A 86 -8.14 -6.38 -13.03
C ASP A 86 -7.12 -5.90 -11.99
N HIS A 87 -6.36 -4.84 -12.23
CA HIS A 87 -5.47 -4.22 -11.24
C HIS A 87 -5.95 -2.83 -10.80
N VAL A 88 -6.85 -2.19 -11.56
CA VAL A 88 -7.30 -0.79 -11.33
C VAL A 88 -8.78 -0.67 -10.99
N GLY A 89 -9.56 -1.74 -11.08
CA GLY A 89 -11.02 -1.69 -11.00
C GLY A 89 -11.57 -1.18 -9.66
N GLY A 90 -10.81 -1.33 -8.58
CA GLY A 90 -11.16 -0.82 -7.25
C GLY A 90 -10.70 0.62 -6.97
N ASN A 91 -9.91 1.24 -7.84
CA ASN A 91 -9.25 2.52 -7.56
C ASN A 91 -10.24 3.61 -7.12
N ALA A 92 -11.28 3.87 -7.91
CA ALA A 92 -12.22 4.96 -7.63
C ALA A 92 -12.94 4.80 -6.27
N HIS A 93 -13.27 3.57 -5.90
CA HIS A 93 -13.89 3.27 -4.60
C HIS A 93 -12.94 3.59 -3.44
N TYR A 94 -11.70 3.10 -3.50
CA TYR A 94 -10.74 3.30 -2.42
C TYR A 94 -10.23 4.74 -2.33
N GLN A 95 -10.17 5.46 -3.45
CA GLN A 95 -9.88 6.90 -3.45
C GLN A 95 -10.95 7.67 -2.69
N GLU A 96 -12.24 7.39 -2.93
CA GLU A 96 -13.34 8.05 -2.23
C GLU A 96 -13.37 7.64 -0.75
N LEU A 97 -13.25 6.33 -0.46
CA LEU A 97 -13.33 5.78 0.89
C LEU A 97 -12.25 6.34 1.82
N TYR A 98 -11.00 6.43 1.32
CA TYR A 98 -9.85 6.86 2.11
C TYR A 98 -9.41 8.32 1.85
N LYS A 99 -10.04 9.00 0.89
CA LYS A 99 -9.76 10.40 0.52
C LYS A 99 -8.32 10.62 0.03
N VAL A 100 -7.87 9.75 -0.87
CA VAL A 100 -6.51 9.73 -1.46
C VAL A 100 -6.49 9.85 -2.97
#